data_AF-T5AK82-F1
#
_entry.id   AF-T5AK82-F1
#
_cell.length_a   1.000
_cell.length_b   1.000
_cell.length_c   1.000
_cell.angle_alpha   90.00
_cell.angle_beta   90.00
_cell.angle_gamma   90.00
#
_symmetry.space_group_name_H-M   'P 1'
#
loop_
_entity.id
_entity.type
_entity.pdbx_description
1 polymer ?
#
loop_
_entity_poly.entity_id
_entity_poly.type
_entity_poly.pdbx_seq_one_letter_code
_entity_poly.pdbx_strand_id
1 'polypeptide(L)'
;MAAADSLRAPYWDWAATSKVPESTVPRRVTINTAQGRREVENPLASYAFPREALDGQFGTFSPQPSRATERCPAPESYPESANKRLMSDSLGELVYDAFIYATGFDDFGSTSGNGVSLEQVHNMIHNDAACGQVMSIPSYAGFEPLFMLHHSNVDRLWAYWQAIHPDQASFTRPYRGGPRFTTPEGTLVTPSSPMIPFFDAGGLPLTPDSVSSIRGLGYTYENLEYWRMSDEEMRRQATRLVNERYSSRAGEPDQNDDDRNDGRDDDRNDGRNDDQDDGGPVEKRAPADTTRNENYKGRKVFLAHVSLLAEDVERPAVIELFLCNKYLGNIPIMEVPMSGTINATIPMAKAIQACRHSVPKLSHLKNDMAVRIVTRSGKEIPLSSISSMKMDLEDLEEIPADSIEEFPTIRNRHRSSARLRQYFRKQFGLD
;
A
#
# COMPACT_ATOMS: atom_id res chain seq x y z
N MET A 1 14.77 -20.28 26.79
CA MET A 1 13.32 -20.56 26.69
C MET A 1 12.54 -19.26 26.55
N ALA A 2 12.64 -18.30 27.48
CA ALA A 2 11.95 -17.00 27.38
C ALA A 2 11.99 -16.31 26.00
N ALA A 3 13.17 -16.23 25.35
CA ALA A 3 13.29 -15.62 24.01
C ALA A 3 12.54 -16.38 22.91
N ALA A 4 12.43 -17.71 23.01
CA ALA A 4 11.66 -18.53 22.08
C ALA A 4 10.15 -18.37 22.35
N ASP A 5 9.75 -18.31 23.62
CA ASP A 5 8.35 -18.12 24.02
C ASP A 5 7.81 -16.74 23.58
N SER A 6 8.67 -15.72 23.57
CA SER A 6 8.35 -14.38 23.07
C SER A 6 8.53 -14.20 21.56
N LEU A 7 9.09 -15.17 20.84
CA LEU A 7 9.37 -15.03 19.42
C LEU A 7 8.07 -15.00 18.62
N ARG A 8 7.93 -14.01 17.76
CA ARG A 8 6.88 -13.92 16.73
C ARG A 8 7.53 -13.66 15.37
N ALA A 9 6.81 -13.96 14.30
CA ALA A 9 7.30 -13.63 12.96
C ALA A 9 7.49 -12.11 12.84
N PRO A 10 8.69 -11.62 12.50
CA PRO A 10 8.91 -10.21 12.28
C PRO A 10 8.22 -9.76 10.99
N TYR A 11 7.77 -8.51 10.94
CA TYR A 11 7.19 -7.90 9.75
C TYR A 11 8.19 -6.98 9.07
N TRP A 12 8.07 -6.87 7.74
CA TRP A 12 8.80 -5.90 6.93
C TRP A 12 7.90 -4.72 6.57
N ASP A 13 8.09 -3.60 7.24
CA ASP A 13 7.33 -2.37 7.01
C ASP A 13 7.83 -1.59 5.79
N TRP A 14 7.56 -2.16 4.62
CA TRP A 14 7.95 -1.60 3.32
C TRP A 14 7.32 -0.22 3.04
N ALA A 15 6.18 0.10 3.68
CA ALA A 15 5.50 1.39 3.51
C ALA A 15 6.24 2.53 4.24
N ALA A 16 6.91 2.23 5.34
CA ALA A 16 7.71 3.20 6.08
C ALA A 16 9.12 3.39 5.52
N THR A 17 9.75 2.32 5.02
CA THR A 17 11.18 2.35 4.65
C THR A 17 11.44 2.37 3.15
N SER A 18 10.52 1.84 2.34
CA SER A 18 10.71 1.59 0.90
C SER A 18 12.04 0.87 0.57
N LYS A 19 12.51 0.01 1.49
CA LYS A 19 13.75 -0.76 1.36
C LYS A 19 13.55 -2.17 1.88
N VAL A 20 14.21 -3.15 1.26
CA VAL A 20 14.25 -4.53 1.75
C VAL A 20 14.95 -4.59 3.12
N PRO A 21 14.61 -5.56 4.00
CA PRO A 21 15.22 -5.66 5.32
C PRO A 21 16.73 -5.94 5.23
N GLU A 22 17.56 -5.22 5.99
CA GLU A 22 19.01 -5.41 5.93
C GLU A 22 19.44 -6.84 6.31
N SER A 23 18.66 -7.53 7.15
CA SER A 23 18.89 -8.91 7.55
C SER A 23 18.81 -9.92 6.40
N THR A 24 18.26 -9.55 5.24
CA THR A 24 18.08 -10.43 4.08
C THR A 24 19.20 -10.28 3.05
N VAL A 25 20.11 -9.31 3.25
CA VAL A 25 21.16 -8.94 2.28
C VAL A 25 22.41 -9.82 2.40
N PRO A 26 23.01 -10.04 3.59
CA PRO A 26 24.22 -10.84 3.70
C PRO A 26 23.95 -12.31 3.35
N ARG A 27 24.86 -12.95 2.60
CA ARG A 27 24.79 -14.41 2.36
C ARG A 27 25.03 -15.22 3.64
N ARG A 28 25.79 -14.66 4.58
CA ARG A 28 26.16 -15.29 5.84
C ARG A 28 25.93 -14.33 6.99
N VAL A 29 25.56 -14.87 8.15
CA VAL A 29 25.27 -14.10 9.36
C VAL A 29 25.96 -14.75 10.57
N THR A 30 26.35 -13.93 11.55
CA THR A 30 26.91 -14.42 12.81
C THR A 30 25.81 -14.54 13.85
N ILE A 31 25.62 -15.75 14.38
CA ILE A 31 24.63 -16.04 15.42
C ILE A 31 25.30 -16.54 16.70
N ASN A 32 24.58 -16.44 17.81
CA ASN A 32 24.97 -17.09 19.06
C ASN A 32 24.51 -18.56 19.03
N THR A 33 25.43 -19.49 19.24
CA THR A 33 25.14 -20.93 19.40
C THR A 33 25.43 -21.36 20.84
N ALA A 34 25.00 -22.56 21.21
CA ALA A 34 25.33 -23.14 22.52
C ALA A 34 26.85 -23.27 22.74
N GLN A 35 27.65 -23.29 21.66
CA GLN A 35 29.10 -23.40 21.68
C GLN A 35 29.81 -22.05 21.40
N GLY A 36 29.11 -20.92 21.51
CA GLY A 36 29.64 -19.58 21.24
C GLY A 36 29.18 -19.01 19.90
N ARG A 37 29.77 -17.87 19.48
CA ARG A 37 29.41 -17.22 18.22
C ARG A 37 29.89 -18.04 17.03
N ARG A 38 29.02 -18.25 16.05
CA ARG A 38 29.36 -18.93 14.79
C ARG A 38 28.76 -18.19 13.61
N GLU A 39 29.46 -18.27 12.49
CA GLU A 39 28.96 -17.78 11.21
C GLU A 39 28.26 -18.92 10.45
N VAL A 40 27.05 -18.64 9.97
CA VAL A 40 26.20 -19.60 9.26
C VAL A 40 25.69 -18.98 7.95
N GLU A 41 25.24 -19.82 7.02
CA GLU A 41 24.47 -19.35 5.86
C GLU A 41 23.19 -18.65 6.34
N ASN A 42 22.85 -17.54 5.70
CA ASN A 42 21.67 -16.77 6.06
C ASN A 42 20.41 -17.37 5.42
N PRO A 43 19.50 -17.97 6.20
CA PRO A 43 18.27 -18.54 5.64
C PRO A 43 17.32 -17.46 5.07
N LEU A 44 17.52 -16.19 5.42
CA LEU A 44 16.76 -15.07 4.87
C LEU A 44 17.30 -14.56 3.53
N ALA A 45 18.48 -15.03 3.08
CA ALA A 45 19.09 -14.58 1.84
C ALA A 45 18.56 -15.33 0.60
N SER A 46 18.31 -16.63 0.73
CA SER A 46 17.82 -17.47 -0.37
C SER A 46 17.33 -18.82 0.15
N TYR A 47 16.39 -19.43 -0.58
CA TYR A 47 15.96 -20.82 -0.38
C TYR A 47 16.50 -21.71 -1.50
N ALA A 48 17.16 -22.81 -1.15
CA ALA A 48 17.63 -23.80 -2.12
C ALA A 48 16.58 -24.91 -2.29
N PHE A 49 16.09 -25.08 -3.52
CA PHE A 49 15.12 -26.12 -3.82
C PHE A 49 15.79 -27.51 -3.75
N PRO A 50 15.15 -28.51 -3.13
CA PRO A 50 15.56 -29.91 -3.24
C PRO A 50 15.58 -30.34 -4.71
N ARG A 51 16.51 -31.24 -5.07
CA ARG A 51 16.63 -31.72 -6.46
C ARG A 51 15.36 -32.44 -6.90
N GLU A 52 14.79 -33.21 -6.01
CA GLU A 52 13.54 -33.97 -6.18
C GLU A 52 12.37 -33.05 -6.56
N ALA A 53 12.30 -31.85 -5.99
CA ALA A 53 11.29 -30.86 -6.34
C ALA A 53 11.52 -30.31 -7.75
N LEU A 54 12.77 -29.97 -8.10
CA LEU A 54 13.13 -29.47 -9.42
C LEU A 54 12.91 -30.53 -10.52
N ASP A 55 13.09 -31.80 -10.19
CA ASP A 55 12.86 -32.96 -11.07
C ASP A 55 11.37 -33.32 -11.21
N GLY A 56 10.47 -32.55 -10.57
CA GLY A 56 9.03 -32.67 -10.76
C GLY A 56 8.32 -33.67 -9.84
N GLN A 57 9.00 -34.23 -8.82
CA GLN A 57 8.39 -35.24 -7.94
C GLN A 57 7.19 -34.72 -7.14
N PHE A 58 7.14 -33.42 -6.88
CA PHE A 58 6.08 -32.76 -6.10
C PHE A 58 5.22 -31.80 -6.95
N GLY A 59 5.31 -31.92 -8.28
CA GLY A 59 4.68 -31.00 -9.23
C GLY A 59 5.71 -30.26 -10.09
N THR A 60 5.24 -29.70 -11.20
CA THR A 60 6.09 -29.00 -12.16
C THR A 60 6.10 -27.50 -11.90
N PHE A 61 7.28 -26.90 -11.95
CA PHE A 61 7.40 -25.45 -11.94
C PHE A 61 7.18 -24.86 -13.34
N SER A 62 6.46 -23.73 -13.42
CA SER A 62 6.20 -22.98 -14.64
C SER A 62 6.12 -21.49 -14.32
N PRO A 63 7.14 -20.68 -14.67
CA PRO A 63 8.43 -21.11 -15.24
C PRO A 63 9.27 -21.92 -14.23
N GLN A 64 10.19 -22.74 -14.74
CA GLN A 64 11.14 -23.48 -13.89
C GLN A 64 12.07 -22.48 -13.17
N PRO A 65 12.19 -22.53 -11.82
CA PRO A 65 13.11 -21.66 -11.10
C PRO A 65 14.55 -22.15 -11.24
N SER A 66 15.49 -21.27 -10.90
CA SER A 66 16.87 -21.64 -10.60
C SER A 66 16.94 -22.63 -9.41
N ARG A 67 18.12 -23.21 -9.17
CA ARG A 67 18.37 -24.13 -8.04
C ARG A 67 18.08 -23.52 -6.67
N ALA A 68 18.11 -22.20 -6.57
CA ALA A 68 17.74 -21.45 -5.39
C ALA A 68 17.00 -20.17 -5.79
N THR A 69 16.28 -19.57 -4.85
CA THR A 69 15.59 -18.29 -5.11
C THR A 69 16.62 -17.20 -5.36
N GLU A 70 16.43 -16.46 -6.46
CA GLU A 70 17.27 -15.34 -6.86
C GLU A 70 16.53 -14.01 -6.66
N ARG A 71 17.29 -12.94 -6.45
CA ARG A 71 16.76 -11.58 -6.33
C ARG A 71 17.60 -10.67 -7.21
N CYS A 72 16.96 -9.92 -8.11
CA CYS A 72 17.63 -8.92 -8.95
C CYS A 72 18.95 -9.42 -9.59
N PRO A 73 18.93 -10.53 -10.36
CA PRO A 73 20.12 -11.01 -11.06
C PRO A 73 20.60 -9.98 -12.09
N ALA A 74 21.87 -10.10 -12.50
CA ALA A 74 22.50 -9.18 -13.45
C ALA A 74 21.65 -8.99 -14.72
N PRO A 75 21.53 -7.76 -15.26
CA PRO A 75 22.33 -6.57 -14.93
C PRO A 75 21.86 -5.78 -13.69
N GLU A 76 20.83 -6.25 -12.99
CA GLU A 76 20.40 -5.66 -11.72
C GLU A 76 21.27 -6.15 -10.55
N SER A 77 21.09 -5.54 -9.38
CA SER A 77 21.75 -5.98 -8.15
C SER A 77 20.81 -5.92 -6.95
N TYR A 78 20.94 -6.89 -6.05
CA TYR A 78 20.25 -6.88 -4.76
C TYR A 78 21.21 -6.39 -3.68
N PRO A 79 20.83 -5.41 -2.84
CA PRO A 79 19.49 -4.83 -2.70
C PRO A 79 19.23 -3.56 -3.53
N GLU A 80 20.19 -3.03 -4.29
CA GLU A 80 20.11 -1.68 -4.87
C GLU A 80 18.95 -1.52 -5.85
N SER A 81 18.78 -2.45 -6.80
CA SER A 81 17.69 -2.42 -7.78
C SER A 81 16.33 -2.59 -7.13
N ALA A 82 16.20 -3.51 -6.15
CA ALA A 82 14.95 -3.71 -5.41
C ALA A 82 14.57 -2.43 -4.65
N ASN A 83 15.50 -1.87 -3.89
CA ASN A 83 15.27 -0.63 -3.14
C ASN A 83 14.92 0.54 -4.07
N LYS A 84 15.56 0.64 -5.25
CA LYS A 84 15.25 1.68 -6.24
C LYS A 84 13.81 1.58 -6.75
N ARG A 85 13.32 0.36 -7.04
CA ARG A 85 11.94 0.12 -7.49
C ARG A 85 10.94 0.48 -6.37
N LEU A 86 11.15 -0.05 -5.17
CA LEU A 86 10.30 0.22 -4.00
C LEU A 86 10.21 1.72 -3.64
N MET A 87 11.30 2.49 -3.83
CA MET A 87 11.30 3.94 -3.62
C MET A 87 10.50 4.71 -4.68
N SER A 88 10.31 4.15 -5.89
CA SER A 88 9.54 4.83 -6.94
C SER A 88 8.02 4.71 -6.77
N ASP A 89 7.57 3.79 -5.93
CA ASP A 89 6.16 3.38 -5.83
C ASP A 89 5.34 4.20 -4.82
N SER A 90 5.95 5.12 -4.07
CA SER A 90 5.25 5.95 -3.07
C SER A 90 4.43 5.12 -2.06
N LEU A 91 4.97 3.98 -1.63
CA LEU A 91 4.25 2.94 -0.89
C LEU A 91 3.53 3.45 0.37
N GLY A 92 4.14 4.36 1.14
CA GLY A 92 3.50 4.96 2.31
C GLY A 92 2.24 5.75 1.98
N GLU A 93 2.28 6.53 0.90
CA GLU A 93 1.12 7.30 0.41
C GLU A 93 0.00 6.37 -0.05
N LEU A 94 0.33 5.30 -0.78
CA LEU A 94 -0.66 4.30 -1.22
C LEU A 94 -1.30 3.55 -0.04
N VAL A 95 -0.51 3.15 0.96
CA VAL A 95 -1.07 2.51 2.17
C VAL A 95 -1.98 3.48 2.90
N TYR A 96 -1.55 4.73 3.10
CA TYR A 96 -2.36 5.73 3.77
C TYR A 96 -3.68 5.98 3.03
N ASP A 97 -3.61 6.13 1.70
CA ASP A 97 -4.77 6.32 0.83
C ASP A 97 -5.75 5.14 0.88
N ALA A 98 -5.25 3.89 1.01
CA ALA A 98 -6.10 2.72 1.23
C ALA A 98 -6.90 2.83 2.53
N PHE A 99 -6.30 3.32 3.63
CA PHE A 99 -7.00 3.51 4.90
C PHE A 99 -8.06 4.62 4.85
N ILE A 100 -7.79 5.73 4.15
CA ILE A 100 -8.68 6.90 4.20
C ILE A 100 -9.74 6.93 3.10
N TYR A 101 -9.53 6.23 1.98
CA TYR A 101 -10.45 6.27 0.84
C TYR A 101 -11.29 5.02 0.65
N ALA A 102 -10.90 3.87 1.22
CA ALA A 102 -11.72 2.67 1.17
C ALA A 102 -13.03 2.86 1.94
N THR A 103 -14.16 2.47 1.34
CA THR A 103 -15.48 2.62 1.98
C THR A 103 -15.99 1.34 2.64
N GLY A 104 -15.26 0.24 2.48
CA GLY A 104 -15.58 -1.04 3.09
C GLY A 104 -14.53 -2.10 2.80
N PHE A 105 -14.81 -3.32 3.23
CA PHE A 105 -13.89 -4.45 3.14
C PHE A 105 -13.33 -4.68 1.73
N ASP A 106 -14.21 -4.71 0.71
CA ASP A 106 -13.79 -5.06 -0.65
C ASP A 106 -12.83 -3.99 -1.24
N ASP A 107 -13.11 -2.71 -0.98
CA ASP A 107 -12.27 -1.58 -1.42
C ASP A 107 -10.88 -1.62 -0.76
N PHE A 108 -10.82 -1.92 0.54
CA PHE A 108 -9.55 -2.00 1.26
C PHE A 108 -8.79 -3.28 0.91
N GLY A 109 -9.49 -4.41 0.88
CA GLY A 109 -8.85 -5.72 0.91
C GLY A 109 -8.52 -6.32 -0.45
N SER A 110 -9.17 -5.87 -1.54
CA SER A 110 -9.04 -6.52 -2.84
C SER A 110 -8.92 -5.54 -4.01
N THR A 111 -8.15 -5.93 -5.02
CA THR A 111 -8.12 -5.33 -6.37
C THR A 111 -9.45 -5.44 -7.11
N SER A 112 -10.43 -6.20 -6.63
CA SER A 112 -11.80 -6.17 -7.16
C SER A 112 -12.64 -4.99 -6.64
N GLY A 113 -12.22 -4.37 -5.52
CA GLY A 113 -12.88 -3.21 -4.93
C GLY A 113 -12.60 -1.90 -5.67
N ASN A 114 -13.14 -0.79 -5.18
CA ASN A 114 -12.97 0.53 -5.76
C ASN A 114 -11.98 1.37 -4.93
N GLY A 115 -10.88 1.81 -5.55
CA GLY A 115 -9.91 2.68 -4.89
C GLY A 115 -8.51 2.07 -4.82
N VAL A 116 -7.69 2.58 -3.91
CA VAL A 116 -6.39 2.01 -3.57
C VAL A 116 -6.65 0.89 -2.57
N SER A 117 -6.26 -0.34 -2.89
CA SER A 117 -6.43 -1.49 -2.00
C SER A 117 -5.09 -1.97 -1.44
N LEU A 118 -5.12 -2.62 -0.27
CA LEU A 118 -3.96 -3.28 0.29
C LEU A 118 -3.41 -4.36 -0.67
N GLU A 119 -4.29 -5.10 -1.36
CA GLU A 119 -3.89 -6.10 -2.36
C GLU A 119 -3.12 -5.45 -3.53
N GLN A 120 -3.52 -4.24 -3.97
CA GLN A 120 -2.77 -3.48 -4.98
C GLN A 120 -1.33 -3.23 -4.52
N VAL A 121 -1.14 -2.69 -3.31
CA VAL A 121 0.21 -2.37 -2.81
C VAL A 121 1.01 -3.64 -2.51
N HIS A 122 0.35 -4.70 -2.02
CA HIS A 122 0.93 -6.04 -1.88
C HIS A 122 1.51 -6.56 -3.21
N ASN A 123 0.77 -6.41 -4.32
CA ASN A 123 1.23 -6.87 -5.63
C ASN A 123 2.49 -6.13 -6.11
N MET A 124 2.63 -4.85 -5.74
CA MET A 124 3.86 -4.06 -5.99
C MET A 124 5.07 -4.66 -5.26
N ILE A 125 4.92 -5.03 -3.99
CA ILE A 125 6.01 -5.68 -3.25
C ILE A 125 6.39 -7.01 -3.87
N HIS A 126 5.40 -7.83 -4.26
CA HIS A 126 5.66 -9.09 -4.95
C HIS A 126 6.47 -8.92 -6.24
N ASN A 127 6.17 -7.87 -7.02
CA ASN A 127 6.86 -7.57 -8.26
C ASN A 127 8.28 -6.99 -8.02
N ASP A 128 8.42 -6.06 -7.09
CA ASP A 128 9.61 -5.18 -7.02
C ASP A 128 10.65 -5.62 -6.00
N ALA A 129 10.26 -6.31 -4.92
CA ALA A 129 11.18 -6.72 -3.85
C ALA A 129 12.30 -7.68 -4.31
N ALA A 130 12.04 -8.43 -5.39
CA ALA A 130 13.00 -9.36 -5.98
C ALA A 130 13.24 -9.09 -7.48
N CYS A 131 12.80 -7.95 -8.00
CA CYS A 131 12.94 -7.57 -9.41
C CYS A 131 12.30 -8.59 -10.39
N GLY A 132 11.06 -9.01 -10.13
CA GLY A 132 10.31 -9.91 -11.00
C GLY A 132 10.82 -11.36 -11.01
N GLN A 133 11.50 -11.80 -9.95
CA GLN A 133 11.95 -13.18 -9.76
C GLN A 133 10.88 -14.04 -9.06
N VAL A 134 11.25 -15.12 -8.36
CA VAL A 134 10.31 -16.07 -7.74
C VAL A 134 9.24 -15.39 -6.88
N MET A 135 9.58 -14.30 -6.19
CA MET A 135 8.63 -13.51 -5.40
C MET A 135 7.43 -13.00 -6.22
N SER A 136 7.57 -12.74 -7.52
CA SER A 136 6.49 -12.23 -8.38
C SER A 136 5.62 -13.33 -9.01
N ILE A 137 5.89 -14.61 -8.71
CA ILE A 137 5.19 -15.75 -9.30
C ILE A 137 4.31 -16.36 -8.21
N PRO A 138 2.99 -16.12 -8.21
CA PRO A 138 2.09 -16.52 -7.12
C PRO A 138 2.21 -17.99 -6.70
N SER A 139 2.40 -18.89 -7.67
CA SER A 139 2.55 -20.33 -7.44
C SER A 139 3.78 -20.72 -6.61
N TYR A 140 4.82 -19.88 -6.59
CA TYR A 140 6.12 -20.19 -5.97
C TYR A 140 6.62 -19.11 -5.01
N ALA A 141 5.95 -17.96 -4.93
CA ALA A 141 6.36 -16.83 -4.11
C ALA A 141 6.57 -17.24 -2.64
N GLY A 142 5.78 -18.18 -2.13
CA GLY A 142 5.91 -18.71 -0.76
C GLY A 142 7.24 -19.40 -0.44
N PHE A 143 8.04 -19.80 -1.43
CA PHE A 143 9.39 -20.33 -1.21
C PHE A 143 10.44 -19.25 -0.97
N GLU A 144 10.12 -17.99 -1.29
CA GLU A 144 11.05 -16.87 -1.18
C GLU A 144 11.05 -16.32 0.26
N PRO A 145 12.21 -16.20 0.96
CA PRO A 145 12.22 -15.82 2.38
C PRO A 145 11.65 -14.43 2.75
N LEU A 146 11.60 -13.46 1.83
CA LEU A 146 10.90 -12.18 2.01
C LEU A 146 9.38 -12.37 2.09
N PHE A 147 8.82 -13.44 1.53
CA PHE A 147 7.37 -13.69 1.50
C PHE A 147 6.73 -13.58 2.88
N MET A 148 7.29 -14.28 3.88
CA MET A 148 6.71 -14.28 5.23
C MET A 148 6.90 -12.93 5.94
N LEU A 149 8.01 -12.23 5.69
CA LEU A 149 8.22 -10.87 6.23
C LEU A 149 7.22 -9.88 5.63
N HIS A 150 6.98 -10.00 4.32
CA HIS A 150 6.01 -9.19 3.58
C HIS A 150 4.58 -9.46 4.07
N HIS A 151 4.15 -10.73 4.10
CA HIS A 151 2.81 -11.13 4.53
C HIS A 151 2.55 -10.88 6.02
N SER A 152 3.58 -10.90 6.86
CA SER A 152 3.45 -10.44 8.26
C SER A 152 3.16 -8.94 8.38
N ASN A 153 3.59 -8.12 7.41
CA ASN A 153 3.21 -6.70 7.35
C ASN A 153 1.83 -6.50 6.71
N VAL A 154 1.44 -7.34 5.77
CA VAL A 154 0.07 -7.34 5.22
C VAL A 154 -0.94 -7.67 6.33
N ASP A 155 -0.69 -8.71 7.12
CA ASP A 155 -1.50 -9.05 8.30
C ASP A 155 -1.52 -7.90 9.32
N ARG A 156 -0.38 -7.24 9.56
CA ARG A 156 -0.30 -6.04 10.41
C ARG A 156 -1.22 -4.92 9.95
N LEU A 157 -1.17 -4.57 8.66
CA LEU A 157 -2.03 -3.53 8.09
C LEU A 157 -3.51 -3.95 8.13
N TRP A 158 -3.79 -5.23 7.90
CA TRP A 158 -5.14 -5.79 8.03
C TRP A 158 -5.68 -5.71 9.46
N ALA A 159 -4.87 -6.05 10.46
CA ALA A 159 -5.24 -5.98 11.87
C ALA A 159 -5.54 -4.54 12.31
N TYR A 160 -4.79 -3.55 11.82
CA TYR A 160 -5.14 -2.15 12.04
C TYR A 160 -6.46 -1.77 11.35
N TRP A 161 -6.69 -2.21 10.11
CA TRP A 161 -7.98 -1.98 9.45
C TRP A 161 -9.14 -2.55 10.25
N GLN A 162 -9.02 -3.80 10.73
CA GLN A 162 -10.05 -4.44 11.56
C GLN A 162 -10.29 -3.70 12.89
N ALA A 163 -9.24 -3.19 13.52
CA ALA A 163 -9.37 -2.37 14.73
C ALA A 163 -10.04 -1.02 14.46
N ILE A 164 -9.78 -0.42 13.29
CA ILE A 164 -10.33 0.88 12.91
C ILE A 164 -11.78 0.76 12.44
N HIS A 165 -12.09 -0.30 11.69
CA HIS A 165 -13.38 -0.56 11.06
C HIS A 165 -13.91 -1.95 11.43
N PRO A 166 -14.32 -2.19 12.70
CA PRO A 166 -14.77 -3.51 13.16
C PRO A 166 -15.97 -4.04 12.39
N ASP A 167 -16.90 -3.17 11.96
CA ASP A 167 -18.05 -3.53 11.13
C ASP A 167 -17.67 -3.94 9.69
N GLN A 168 -16.40 -3.78 9.31
CA GLN A 168 -15.82 -4.12 8.00
C GLN A 168 -14.60 -5.04 8.17
N ALA A 169 -14.53 -5.80 9.27
CA ALA A 169 -13.42 -6.69 9.57
C ALA A 169 -13.35 -7.94 8.65
N SER A 170 -14.47 -8.27 7.99
CA SER A 170 -14.62 -9.37 7.04
C SER A 170 -15.55 -8.96 5.90
N PHE A 171 -15.48 -9.67 4.77
CA PHE A 171 -16.47 -9.52 3.72
C PHE A 171 -17.82 -10.05 4.21
N THR A 172 -18.91 -9.48 3.73
CA THR A 172 -20.27 -9.94 4.09
C THR A 172 -21.03 -10.49 2.89
N ARG A 173 -20.58 -10.15 1.68
CA ARG A 173 -21.22 -10.56 0.43
C ARG A 173 -20.55 -11.83 -0.10
N PRO A 174 -21.29 -12.93 -0.26
CA PRO A 174 -20.75 -14.10 -0.93
C PRO A 174 -20.31 -13.79 -2.35
N TYR A 175 -19.23 -14.44 -2.79
CA TYR A 175 -18.72 -14.31 -4.16
C TYR A 175 -18.36 -15.68 -4.74
N ARG A 176 -18.26 -15.77 -6.07
CA ARG A 176 -17.79 -16.99 -6.74
C ARG A 176 -16.27 -16.98 -6.77
N GLY A 177 -15.65 -17.93 -6.07
CA GLY A 177 -14.20 -18.05 -6.02
C GLY A 177 -13.63 -18.69 -7.29
N GLY A 178 -12.39 -18.32 -7.63
CA GLY A 178 -11.58 -19.05 -8.59
C GLY A 178 -11.16 -20.44 -8.08
N PRO A 179 -10.56 -21.26 -8.95
CA PRO A 179 -10.07 -22.59 -8.56
C PRO A 179 -8.95 -22.49 -7.52
N ARG A 180 -9.02 -23.30 -6.47
CA ARG A 180 -7.98 -23.52 -5.46
C ARG A 180 -7.79 -25.02 -5.26
N PHE A 181 -6.72 -25.43 -4.58
CA PHE A 181 -6.37 -26.85 -4.39
C PHE A 181 -7.56 -27.71 -3.90
N THR A 182 -8.36 -27.20 -2.97
CA THR A 182 -9.52 -27.90 -2.39
C THR A 182 -10.88 -27.30 -2.77
N THR A 183 -10.89 -26.24 -3.58
CA THR A 183 -12.12 -25.49 -3.90
C THR A 183 -12.27 -25.38 -5.41
N PRO A 184 -13.26 -26.06 -6.02
CA PRO A 184 -13.53 -25.93 -7.44
C PRO A 184 -13.85 -24.49 -7.85
N GLU A 185 -13.54 -24.16 -9.11
CA GLU A 185 -13.93 -22.88 -9.70
C GLU A 185 -15.45 -22.67 -9.61
N GLY A 186 -15.87 -21.43 -9.34
CA GLY A 186 -17.27 -21.05 -9.25
C GLY A 186 -17.95 -21.39 -7.93
N THR A 187 -17.22 -22.03 -6.99
CA THR A 187 -17.71 -22.30 -5.63
C THR A 187 -18.10 -20.98 -4.95
N LEU A 188 -19.26 -20.97 -4.30
CA LEU A 188 -19.72 -19.82 -3.53
C LEU A 188 -18.91 -19.72 -2.24
N VAL A 189 -18.09 -18.68 -2.13
CA VAL A 189 -17.29 -18.37 -0.96
C VAL A 189 -18.09 -17.45 -0.06
N THR A 190 -18.15 -17.79 1.23
CA THR A 190 -18.80 -17.04 2.29
C THR A 190 -17.81 -16.85 3.44
N PRO A 191 -18.10 -15.98 4.42
CA PRO A 191 -17.23 -15.81 5.60
C PRO A 191 -17.09 -17.06 6.47
N SER A 192 -18.01 -18.01 6.32
CA SER A 192 -17.99 -19.33 6.98
C SER A 192 -17.34 -20.44 6.14
N SER A 193 -16.85 -20.13 4.94
CA SER A 193 -16.24 -21.13 4.06
C SER A 193 -14.89 -21.62 4.62
N PRO A 194 -14.62 -22.93 4.59
CA PRO A 194 -13.40 -23.49 5.16
C PRO A 194 -12.16 -23.12 4.34
N MET A 195 -11.10 -22.70 5.02
CA MET A 195 -9.80 -22.34 4.44
C MET A 195 -8.81 -23.50 4.56
N ILE A 196 -9.15 -24.64 3.95
CA ILE A 196 -8.26 -25.82 3.93
C ILE A 196 -6.93 -25.45 3.25
N PRO A 197 -5.76 -25.78 3.83
CA PRO A 197 -5.53 -26.80 4.87
C PRO A 197 -5.33 -26.26 6.30
N PHE A 198 -5.86 -25.10 6.64
CA PHE A 198 -5.66 -24.51 7.97
C PHE A 198 -6.75 -24.97 8.94
N PHE A 199 -6.33 -25.53 10.08
CA PHE A 199 -7.21 -26.05 11.12
C PHE A 199 -6.86 -25.43 12.47
N ASP A 200 -7.85 -25.27 13.34
CA ASP A 200 -7.64 -24.89 14.73
C ASP A 200 -7.07 -26.04 15.57
N ALA A 201 -6.80 -25.78 16.85
CA ALA A 201 -6.27 -26.77 17.78
C ALA A 201 -7.25 -27.95 18.04
N GLY A 202 -8.54 -27.77 17.77
CA GLY A 202 -9.56 -28.81 17.86
C GLY A 202 -9.71 -29.65 16.59
N GLY A 203 -9.01 -29.29 15.51
CA GLY A 203 -9.08 -29.96 14.22
C GLY A 203 -10.24 -29.49 13.33
N LEU A 204 -10.91 -28.37 13.67
CA LEU A 204 -11.91 -27.76 12.79
C LEU A 204 -11.22 -26.83 11.78
N PRO A 205 -11.67 -26.80 10.51
CA PRO A 205 -11.12 -25.86 9.52
C PRO A 205 -11.30 -24.42 9.98
N LEU A 206 -10.25 -23.62 9.84
CA LEU A 206 -10.35 -22.17 9.97
C LEU A 206 -11.22 -21.61 8.84
N THR A 207 -11.95 -20.55 9.15
CA THR A 207 -12.82 -19.77 8.25
C THR A 207 -12.46 -18.28 8.35
N PRO A 208 -12.79 -17.45 7.35
CA PRO A 208 -12.62 -16.01 7.46
C PRO A 208 -13.22 -15.43 8.77
N ASP A 209 -14.40 -15.89 9.18
CA ASP A 209 -15.03 -15.45 10.44
C ASP A 209 -14.18 -15.82 11.67
N SER A 210 -13.62 -17.04 11.71
CA SER A 210 -12.81 -17.49 12.85
C SER A 210 -11.49 -16.74 13.02
N VAL A 211 -11.02 -16.05 11.98
CA VAL A 211 -9.78 -15.25 11.98
C VAL A 211 -10.04 -13.78 11.66
N SER A 212 -11.28 -13.32 11.81
CA SER A 212 -11.66 -11.90 11.66
C SER A 212 -11.12 -11.02 12.81
N SER A 213 -10.37 -11.62 13.73
CA SER A 213 -9.65 -10.95 14.80
C SER A 213 -8.35 -11.70 15.11
N ILE A 214 -7.29 -10.96 15.42
CA ILE A 214 -6.01 -11.51 15.90
C ILE A 214 -6.09 -12.05 17.35
N ARG A 215 -7.20 -11.79 18.06
CA ARG A 215 -7.41 -12.25 19.45
C ARG A 215 -7.33 -13.77 19.51
N GLY A 216 -6.49 -14.30 20.40
CA GLY A 216 -6.35 -15.74 20.59
C GLY A 216 -5.39 -16.45 19.62
N LEU A 217 -4.86 -15.77 18.60
CA LEU A 217 -3.86 -16.34 17.67
C LEU A 217 -2.43 -16.32 18.24
N GLY A 218 -2.27 -15.86 19.48
CA GLY A 218 -0.99 -15.88 20.20
C GLY A 218 -0.04 -14.75 19.86
N TYR A 219 -0.43 -13.78 19.02
CA TYR A 219 0.36 -12.59 18.68
C TYR A 219 -0.46 -11.30 18.78
N THR A 220 0.22 -10.17 18.66
CA THR A 220 -0.40 -8.85 18.46
C THR A 220 0.59 -7.92 17.76
N TYR A 221 0.12 -6.72 17.42
CA TYR A 221 0.95 -5.60 16.98
C TYR A 221 0.90 -4.46 18.00
N GLU A 222 1.86 -3.55 17.89
CA GLU A 222 1.92 -2.29 18.65
C GLU A 222 0.56 -1.59 18.62
N ASN A 223 0.08 -1.13 19.78
CA ASN A 223 -1.20 -0.42 19.94
C ASN A 223 -2.47 -1.27 19.68
N LEU A 224 -2.33 -2.58 19.52
CA LEU A 224 -3.44 -3.53 19.43
C LEU A 224 -3.43 -4.52 20.61
N GLU A 225 -2.86 -4.15 21.76
CA GLU A 225 -2.77 -5.03 22.94
C GLU A 225 -4.13 -5.24 23.62
N TYR A 226 -4.95 -6.06 22.99
CA TYR A 226 -6.36 -6.32 23.25
C TYR A 226 -6.68 -6.90 24.65
N TRP A 227 -5.66 -7.27 25.42
CA TRP A 227 -5.77 -7.72 26.82
C TRP A 227 -5.72 -6.57 27.83
N ARG A 228 -5.29 -5.37 27.41
CA ARG A 228 -5.17 -4.18 28.26
C ARG A 228 -5.86 -2.94 27.70
N MET A 229 -6.26 -2.96 26.42
CA MET A 229 -6.94 -1.87 25.74
C MET A 229 -8.37 -2.27 25.36
N SER A 230 -9.29 -1.32 25.49
CA SER A 230 -10.63 -1.41 24.89
C SER A 230 -10.57 -1.31 23.36
N ASP A 231 -11.63 -1.75 22.69
CA ASP A 231 -11.73 -1.66 21.22
C ASP A 231 -11.66 -0.19 20.74
N GLU A 232 -12.22 0.75 21.50
CA GLU A 232 -12.15 2.17 21.17
C GLU A 232 -10.72 2.73 21.31
N GLU A 233 -9.99 2.33 22.36
CA GLU A 233 -8.58 2.72 22.52
C GLU A 233 -7.72 2.14 21.39
N MET A 234 -7.91 0.86 21.03
CA MET A 234 -7.19 0.26 19.90
C MET A 234 -7.52 0.97 18.59
N ARG A 235 -8.79 1.30 18.34
CA ARG A 235 -9.20 2.10 17.17
C ARG A 235 -8.44 3.42 17.11
N ARG A 236 -8.48 4.23 18.17
CA ARG A 236 -7.81 5.55 18.19
C ARG A 236 -6.29 5.44 18.04
N GLN A 237 -5.66 4.48 18.71
CA GLN A 237 -4.21 4.30 18.65
C GLN A 237 -3.74 3.69 17.31
N ALA A 238 -4.54 2.83 16.69
CA ALA A 238 -4.32 2.35 15.34
C ALA A 238 -4.39 3.50 14.32
N THR A 239 -5.43 4.34 14.40
CA THR A 239 -5.57 5.53 13.54
C THR A 239 -4.39 6.49 13.71
N ARG A 240 -3.99 6.78 14.96
CA ARG A 240 -2.78 7.55 15.26
C ARG A 240 -1.55 6.98 14.60
N LEU A 241 -1.31 5.68 14.77
CA LEU A 241 -0.12 5.04 14.21
C LEU A 241 -0.09 5.14 12.68
N VAL A 242 -1.24 4.91 12.02
CA VAL A 242 -1.34 5.04 10.56
C VAL A 242 -1.06 6.49 10.12
N ASN A 243 -1.63 7.48 10.82
CA ASN A 243 -1.39 8.89 10.55
C ASN A 243 0.08 9.28 10.76
N GLU A 244 0.68 8.95 11.90
CA GLU A 244 2.07 9.31 12.23
C GLU A 244 3.09 8.66 11.26
N ARG A 245 2.78 7.46 10.77
CA ARG A 245 3.76 6.65 10.02
C ARG A 245 3.64 6.75 8.51
N TYR A 246 2.42 6.91 8.00
CA TYR A 246 2.15 6.82 6.56
C TYR A 246 1.55 8.08 5.96
N SER A 247 1.05 9.03 6.78
CA SER A 247 0.71 10.33 6.23
C SER A 247 2.00 11.03 5.81
N SER A 248 2.23 11.14 4.51
CA SER A 248 3.29 11.97 3.92
C SER A 248 3.05 13.47 4.10
N ARG A 249 2.10 13.84 4.98
CA ARG A 249 1.48 15.16 5.13
C ARG A 249 2.06 15.98 6.28
N ALA A 250 3.03 15.44 7.03
CA ALA A 250 3.77 16.15 8.07
C ALA A 250 4.87 17.09 7.53
N GLY A 251 4.82 17.50 6.25
CA GLY A 251 5.89 18.28 5.63
C GLY A 251 5.54 19.11 4.39
N GLU A 252 4.26 19.32 4.04
CA GLU A 252 3.91 20.34 3.04
C GLU A 252 3.79 21.70 3.75
N PRO A 253 4.58 22.73 3.34
CA PRO A 253 4.34 24.09 3.79
C PRO A 253 2.95 24.52 3.34
N ASP A 254 2.22 25.17 4.25
CA ASP A 254 0.94 25.81 4.00
C ASP A 254 1.11 26.76 2.79
N GLN A 255 0.59 26.38 1.61
CA GLN A 255 0.64 27.20 0.39
C GLN A 255 -0.36 28.37 0.46
N ASN A 256 -0.48 29.03 1.61
CA ASN A 256 -1.44 30.12 1.85
C ASN A 256 -0.79 31.50 2.07
N ASP A 257 0.51 31.66 1.87
CA ASP A 257 1.22 32.93 2.14
C ASP A 257 1.63 33.76 0.91
N ASP A 258 1.13 33.46 -0.29
CA ASP A 258 1.50 34.21 -1.51
C ASP A 258 0.43 35.21 -2.02
N ASP A 259 -0.48 35.69 -1.17
CA ASP A 259 -1.50 36.65 -1.63
C ASP A 259 -1.79 37.83 -0.68
N ARG A 260 -0.80 38.26 0.13
CA ARG A 260 -0.88 39.53 0.89
C ARG A 260 0.48 40.21 1.09
N ASN A 261 0.94 40.97 0.10
CA ASN A 261 1.23 42.41 0.25
C ASN A 261 1.91 42.95 -1.02
N ASP A 262 1.14 43.72 -1.80
CA ASP A 262 1.69 44.78 -2.65
C ASP A 262 1.63 46.09 -1.83
N GLY A 263 2.80 46.68 -1.63
CA GLY A 263 3.00 48.13 -1.52
C GLY A 263 2.45 48.86 -0.29
N ARG A 264 3.36 49.25 0.61
CA ARG A 264 3.77 50.67 0.78
C ARG A 264 4.81 50.80 1.90
N ASP A 265 5.95 51.36 1.50
CA ASP A 265 6.93 52.00 2.36
C ASP A 265 6.28 53.18 3.11
N ASP A 266 6.61 53.35 4.39
CA ASP A 266 7.20 54.61 4.87
C ASP A 266 7.73 54.49 6.31
N ASP A 267 8.94 55.03 6.47
CA ASP A 267 9.70 55.30 7.69
C ASP A 267 8.88 55.83 8.88
N ARG A 268 9.22 55.41 10.11
CA ARG A 268 9.90 56.28 11.11
C ARG A 268 10.08 55.63 12.49
N ASN A 269 11.30 55.83 12.98
CA ASN A 269 11.85 55.62 14.30
C ASN A 269 11.28 56.63 15.34
N ASP A 270 10.99 56.22 16.58
CA ASP A 270 11.53 56.81 17.83
C ASP A 270 10.97 56.08 19.07
N GLY A 271 11.77 55.97 20.12
CA GLY A 271 11.46 55.24 21.36
C GLY A 271 10.95 56.09 22.52
N ARG A 272 10.56 55.41 23.61
CA ARG A 272 10.90 55.68 25.04
C ARG A 272 9.86 55.07 25.99
N ASN A 273 10.37 54.69 27.17
CA ASN A 273 9.75 54.08 28.34
C ASN A 273 8.61 54.90 28.96
N ASP A 274 7.73 54.27 29.75
CA ASP A 274 7.67 54.45 31.21
C ASP A 274 6.60 53.56 31.89
N ASP A 275 6.68 53.54 33.22
CA ASP A 275 6.29 52.56 34.24
C ASP A 275 4.78 52.43 34.65
N GLN A 276 4.54 51.37 35.44
CA GLN A 276 3.58 51.18 36.57
C GLN A 276 2.08 50.99 36.27
N ASP A 277 1.47 49.84 36.61
CA ASP A 277 1.11 49.23 37.91
C ASP A 277 -0.31 49.63 38.35
N ASP A 278 -1.23 48.66 38.44
CA ASP A 278 -2.32 48.62 39.42
C ASP A 278 -3.12 47.30 39.35
N GLY A 279 -3.34 46.70 40.52
CA GLY A 279 -3.98 45.39 40.72
C GLY A 279 -5.51 45.42 40.93
N GLY A 280 -6.15 44.27 40.68
CA GLY A 280 -7.57 44.00 40.97
C GLY A 280 -7.97 42.55 40.61
N PRO A 281 -9.01 41.96 41.23
CA PRO A 281 -9.03 40.55 41.64
C PRO A 281 -9.44 39.54 40.54
N VAL A 282 -8.86 38.33 40.61
CA VAL A 282 -9.14 37.19 39.73
C VAL A 282 -10.44 36.49 40.15
N GLU A 283 -11.54 36.78 39.46
CA GLU A 283 -12.74 35.94 39.49
C GLU A 283 -12.56 34.72 38.57
N LYS A 284 -12.85 33.54 39.11
CA LYS A 284 -12.87 32.25 38.40
C LYS A 284 -13.95 32.27 37.31
N ARG A 285 -13.55 32.37 36.04
CA ARG A 285 -14.40 32.01 34.90
C ARG A 285 -14.26 30.53 34.58
N ALA A 286 -15.41 29.86 34.47
CA ALA A 286 -15.57 28.52 33.92
C ALA A 286 -14.90 28.41 32.54
N PRO A 287 -14.39 27.23 32.13
CA PRO A 287 -13.79 27.08 30.82
C PRO A 287 -14.87 27.35 29.76
N ALA A 288 -14.60 28.36 28.93
CA ALA A 288 -15.43 28.71 27.80
C ALA A 288 -15.45 27.52 26.82
N ASP A 289 -16.67 27.11 26.51
CA ASP A 289 -17.07 26.34 25.35
C ASP A 289 -16.29 26.79 24.12
N THR A 290 -15.33 25.97 23.67
CA THR A 290 -14.55 26.23 22.46
C THR A 290 -15.46 26.00 21.26
N THR A 291 -16.13 27.07 20.87
CA THR A 291 -16.80 27.23 19.58
C THR A 291 -15.92 26.73 18.44
N ARG A 292 -16.52 25.85 17.62
CA ARG A 292 -16.06 25.36 16.32
C ARG A 292 -15.22 26.40 15.56
N ASN A 293 -14.01 26.02 15.18
CA ASN A 293 -13.21 26.80 14.25
C ASN A 293 -13.64 26.44 12.81
N GLU A 294 -14.55 27.21 12.22
CA GLU A 294 -15.16 26.95 10.89
C GLU A 294 -14.24 27.23 9.67
N ASN A 295 -12.91 27.08 9.77
CA ASN A 295 -12.01 27.57 8.71
C ASN A 295 -10.88 26.62 8.25
N TYR A 296 -11.05 25.30 8.38
CA TYR A 296 -10.17 24.39 7.63
C TYR A 296 -10.67 24.29 6.18
N LYS A 297 -10.00 25.01 5.26
CA LYS A 297 -10.21 24.82 3.81
C LYS A 297 -9.78 23.40 3.45
N GLY A 298 -10.71 22.60 2.89
CA GLY A 298 -10.40 21.27 2.41
C GLY A 298 -9.39 21.30 1.24
N ARG A 299 -8.52 20.31 1.19
CA ARG A 299 -7.53 20.14 0.11
C ARG A 299 -8.18 19.40 -1.05
N LYS A 300 -7.92 19.86 -2.28
CA LYS A 300 -8.35 19.15 -3.49
C LYS A 300 -7.38 18.01 -3.81
N VAL A 301 -7.90 16.80 -3.95
CA VAL A 301 -7.13 15.60 -4.32
C VAL A 301 -7.60 15.06 -5.67
N PHE A 302 -6.68 14.51 -6.44
CA PHE A 302 -6.94 13.89 -7.75
C PHE A 302 -6.43 12.46 -7.78
N LEU A 303 -7.28 11.54 -8.22
CA LEU A 303 -7.01 10.10 -8.31
C LEU A 303 -7.27 9.60 -9.74
N ALA A 304 -6.41 8.71 -10.23
CA ALA A 304 -6.60 7.99 -11.48
C ALA A 304 -7.02 6.55 -11.20
N HIS A 305 -8.22 6.16 -11.64
CA HIS A 305 -8.80 4.83 -11.45
C HIS A 305 -8.69 4.04 -12.75
N VAL A 306 -7.98 2.92 -12.70
CA VAL A 306 -7.89 1.96 -13.80
C VAL A 306 -8.79 0.77 -13.49
N SER A 307 -9.54 0.33 -14.48
CA SER A 307 -10.33 -0.90 -14.42
C SER A 307 -10.14 -1.69 -15.70
N LEU A 308 -9.95 -3.01 -15.60
CA LEU A 308 -9.85 -3.93 -16.73
C LEU A 308 -10.30 -5.34 -16.33
N LEU A 309 -10.54 -6.20 -17.30
CA LEU A 309 -10.70 -7.63 -17.07
C LEU A 309 -9.33 -8.32 -17.07
N ALA A 310 -9.10 -9.20 -16.10
CA ALA A 310 -7.83 -9.95 -15.99
C ALA A 310 -7.57 -10.81 -17.23
N GLU A 311 -8.63 -11.40 -17.79
CA GLU A 311 -8.60 -12.26 -18.99
C GLU A 311 -8.28 -11.51 -20.30
N ASP A 312 -8.42 -10.18 -20.33
CA ASP A 312 -8.14 -9.35 -21.51
C ASP A 312 -6.64 -9.01 -21.66
N VAL A 313 -5.80 -9.36 -20.68
CA VAL A 313 -4.39 -9.00 -20.65
C VAL A 313 -3.50 -10.24 -20.56
N GLU A 314 -2.50 -10.29 -21.42
CA GLU A 314 -1.41 -11.27 -21.32
C GLU A 314 -0.62 -10.98 -20.03
N ARG A 315 -0.50 -11.99 -19.16
CA ARG A 315 0.05 -11.86 -17.80
C ARG A 315 1.23 -12.79 -17.57
N PRO A 316 2.12 -12.48 -16.61
CA PRO A 316 2.12 -11.25 -15.82
C PRO A 316 2.57 -10.04 -16.64
N ALA A 317 2.02 -8.87 -16.31
CA ALA A 317 2.32 -7.62 -16.99
C ALA A 317 2.35 -6.45 -15.99
N VAL A 318 2.92 -5.33 -16.41
CA VAL A 318 2.91 -4.07 -15.67
C VAL A 318 2.24 -3.02 -16.55
N ILE A 319 1.23 -2.35 -16.00
CA ILE A 319 0.59 -1.20 -16.62
C ILE A 319 1.26 0.05 -16.05
N GLU A 320 1.96 0.81 -16.89
CA GLU A 320 2.54 2.10 -16.52
C GLU A 320 1.62 3.22 -16.99
N LEU A 321 1.29 4.13 -16.08
CA LEU A 321 0.48 5.30 -16.35
C LEU A 321 1.35 6.55 -16.47
N PHE A 322 0.92 7.46 -17.33
CA PHE A 322 1.56 8.74 -17.56
C PHE A 322 0.52 9.86 -17.61
N LEU A 323 0.86 11.01 -17.04
CA LEU A 323 0.12 12.26 -17.18
C LEU A 323 1.05 13.27 -17.85
N CYS A 324 0.64 13.85 -18.98
CA CYS A 324 1.47 14.80 -19.73
C CYS A 324 2.87 14.24 -20.10
N ASN A 325 2.95 12.94 -20.38
CA ASN A 325 4.20 12.18 -20.60
C ASN A 325 5.15 12.13 -19.38
N LYS A 326 4.69 12.50 -18.19
CA LYS A 326 5.38 12.26 -16.92
C LYS A 326 4.87 10.97 -16.30
N TYR A 327 5.77 10.15 -15.78
CA TYR A 327 5.40 8.91 -15.12
C TYR A 327 4.51 9.22 -13.91
N LEU A 328 3.36 8.56 -13.85
CA LEU A 328 2.38 8.70 -12.78
C LEU A 328 2.51 7.55 -11.79
N GLY A 329 2.71 6.33 -12.28
CA GLY A 329 2.85 5.13 -11.45
C GLY A 329 2.70 3.87 -12.29
N ASN A 330 2.85 2.73 -11.65
CA ASN A 330 2.64 1.43 -12.28
C ASN A 330 1.61 0.59 -11.51
N ILE A 331 1.05 -0.40 -12.20
CA ILE A 331 0.10 -1.37 -11.66
C ILE A 331 0.56 -2.75 -12.13
N PRO A 332 1.17 -3.55 -11.25
CA PRO A 332 1.47 -4.94 -11.53
C PRO A 332 0.19 -5.75 -11.67
N ILE A 333 0.08 -6.48 -12.78
CA ILE A 333 -0.98 -7.44 -13.07
C ILE A 333 -0.39 -8.83 -12.89
N MET A 334 -0.74 -9.44 -11.75
CA MET A 334 -0.28 -10.76 -11.34
C MET A 334 -0.90 -11.87 -12.21
N GLU A 335 -0.33 -13.08 -12.18
CA GLU A 335 -0.87 -14.25 -12.90
C GLU A 335 -2.25 -14.68 -12.41
N VAL A 336 -2.56 -14.41 -11.14
CA VAL A 336 -3.87 -14.64 -10.53
C VAL A 336 -4.41 -13.33 -9.93
N PRO A 337 -5.73 -13.12 -9.90
CA PRO A 337 -6.80 -14.01 -10.36
C PRO A 337 -6.84 -14.16 -11.89
N MET A 338 -7.23 -15.34 -12.39
CA MET A 338 -7.24 -15.63 -13.84
C MET A 338 -8.33 -14.88 -14.62
N SER A 339 -9.40 -14.47 -13.95
CA SER A 339 -10.54 -13.78 -14.55
C SER A 339 -11.16 -12.79 -13.57
N GLY A 340 -12.00 -11.89 -14.08
CA GLY A 340 -12.71 -10.89 -13.31
C GLY A 340 -12.07 -9.51 -13.37
N THR A 341 -12.71 -8.56 -12.70
CA THR A 341 -12.29 -7.15 -12.74
C THR A 341 -11.07 -6.94 -11.85
N ILE A 342 -10.05 -6.31 -12.41
CA ILE A 342 -8.91 -5.74 -11.70
C ILE A 342 -9.07 -4.24 -11.72
N ASN A 343 -9.12 -3.64 -10.54
CA ASN A 343 -9.09 -2.22 -10.30
C ASN A 343 -7.79 -1.84 -9.61
N ALA A 344 -7.31 -0.65 -9.93
CA ALA A 344 -6.21 -0.02 -9.23
C ALA A 344 -6.36 1.49 -9.28
N THR A 345 -5.90 2.16 -8.24
CA THR A 345 -5.96 3.62 -8.14
C THR A 345 -4.57 4.19 -7.91
N ILE A 346 -4.23 5.25 -8.62
CA ILE A 346 -2.95 5.96 -8.43
C ILE A 346 -3.22 7.44 -8.07
N PRO A 347 -2.64 7.95 -6.97
CA PRO A 347 -2.67 9.37 -6.62
C PRO A 347 -1.94 10.21 -7.65
N MET A 348 -2.54 11.33 -8.07
CA MET A 348 -2.01 12.12 -9.18
C MET A 348 -1.17 13.32 -8.76
N ALA A 349 -1.04 13.61 -7.46
CA ALA A 349 -0.44 14.84 -6.94
C ALA A 349 0.96 15.11 -7.52
N LYS A 350 1.87 14.12 -7.45
CA LYS A 350 3.24 14.23 -7.97
C LYS A 350 3.29 14.47 -9.47
N ALA A 351 2.46 13.76 -10.24
CA ALA A 351 2.42 13.89 -11.69
C ALA A 351 1.82 15.22 -12.15
N ILE A 352 0.80 15.72 -11.43
CA ILE A 352 0.20 17.05 -11.68
C ILE A 352 1.23 18.14 -11.46
N GLN A 353 1.97 18.08 -10.34
CA GLN A 353 3.06 19.01 -10.05
C GLN A 353 4.13 18.97 -11.16
N ALA A 354 4.51 17.77 -11.62
CA ALA A 354 5.47 17.59 -12.70
C ALA A 354 4.95 18.07 -14.08
N CYS A 355 3.63 18.10 -14.28
CA CYS A 355 3.00 18.59 -15.51
C CYS A 355 2.91 20.14 -15.57
N ARG A 356 3.23 20.86 -14.49
CA ARG A 356 3.23 22.35 -14.42
C ARG A 356 1.88 23.00 -14.79
N HIS A 357 0.75 22.33 -14.55
CA HIS A 357 -0.56 22.99 -14.67
C HIS A 357 -0.78 23.94 -13.49
N SER A 358 -1.05 25.21 -13.78
CA SER A 358 -1.21 26.27 -12.77
C SER A 358 -2.48 26.17 -11.93
N VAL A 359 -3.50 25.40 -12.36
CA VAL A 359 -4.59 24.86 -11.53
C VAL A 359 -5.14 23.60 -12.23
N PRO A 360 -5.03 22.39 -11.66
CA PRO A 360 -5.58 21.19 -12.27
C PRO A 360 -7.11 21.25 -12.29
N LYS A 361 -7.70 21.25 -13.49
CA LYS A 361 -9.12 20.93 -13.68
C LYS A 361 -9.20 19.55 -14.32
N LEU A 362 -10.13 18.70 -13.86
CA LEU A 362 -10.33 17.37 -14.45
C LEU A 362 -10.52 17.42 -15.97
N SER A 363 -11.19 18.46 -16.48
CA SER A 363 -11.39 18.66 -17.93
C SER A 363 -10.09 18.72 -18.73
N HIS A 364 -9.00 19.22 -18.15
CA HIS A 364 -7.70 19.28 -18.82
C HIS A 364 -6.96 17.94 -18.67
N LEU A 365 -6.89 17.42 -17.45
CA LEU A 365 -6.13 16.20 -17.14
C LEU A 365 -6.60 14.96 -17.93
N LYS A 366 -7.91 14.85 -18.20
CA LYS A 366 -8.51 13.71 -18.91
C LYS A 366 -7.93 13.42 -20.29
N ASN A 367 -7.41 14.44 -20.97
CA ASN A 367 -6.89 14.31 -22.34
C ASN A 367 -5.40 13.97 -22.39
N ASP A 368 -4.70 14.11 -21.27
CA ASP A 368 -3.24 13.95 -21.19
C ASP A 368 -2.79 12.60 -20.61
N MET A 369 -3.75 11.75 -20.25
CA MET A 369 -3.51 10.40 -19.73
C MET A 369 -3.00 9.48 -20.83
N ALA A 370 -1.90 8.79 -20.57
CA ALA A 370 -1.37 7.76 -21.45
C ALA A 370 -0.99 6.49 -20.67
N VAL A 371 -0.93 5.37 -21.38
CA VAL A 371 -0.60 4.06 -20.79
C VAL A 371 0.42 3.31 -21.63
N ARG A 372 1.29 2.57 -20.95
CA ARG A 372 2.16 1.56 -21.55
C ARG A 372 1.94 0.25 -20.81
N ILE A 373 1.64 -0.83 -21.52
CA ILE A 373 1.50 -2.16 -20.91
C ILE A 373 2.67 -3.01 -21.38
N VAL A 374 3.36 -3.67 -20.45
CA VAL A 374 4.57 -4.45 -20.73
C VAL A 374 4.49 -5.78 -20.01
N THR A 375 4.68 -6.88 -20.73
CA THR A 375 4.80 -8.21 -20.11
C THR A 375 6.13 -8.37 -19.39
N ARG A 376 6.25 -9.41 -18.58
CA ARG A 376 7.54 -9.79 -17.96
C ARG A 376 8.67 -10.02 -18.97
N SER A 377 8.37 -10.47 -20.20
CA SER A 377 9.38 -10.65 -21.25
C SER A 377 9.83 -9.34 -21.91
N GLY A 378 9.26 -8.20 -21.51
CA GLY A 378 9.54 -6.90 -22.11
C GLY A 378 8.72 -6.61 -23.37
N LYS A 379 7.78 -7.49 -23.75
CA LYS A 379 6.87 -7.26 -24.88
C LYS A 379 5.86 -6.19 -24.50
N GLU A 380 5.75 -5.15 -25.33
CA GLU A 380 4.70 -4.14 -25.17
C GLU A 380 3.37 -4.66 -25.73
N ILE A 381 2.28 -4.49 -24.97
CA ILE A 381 0.92 -4.84 -25.36
C ILE A 381 0.23 -3.55 -25.84
N PRO A 382 -0.31 -3.51 -27.08
CA PRO A 382 -1.06 -2.36 -27.56
C PRO A 382 -2.36 -2.18 -26.76
N LEU A 383 -2.64 -0.96 -26.31
CA LEU A 383 -3.89 -0.60 -25.62
C LEU A 383 -5.13 -1.03 -26.42
N SER A 384 -5.07 -0.95 -27.75
CA SER A 384 -6.16 -1.36 -28.64
C SER A 384 -6.53 -2.85 -28.54
N SER A 385 -5.65 -3.68 -27.97
CA SER A 385 -5.92 -5.10 -27.75
C SER A 385 -6.63 -5.38 -26.42
N ILE A 386 -6.68 -4.41 -25.50
CA ILE A 386 -7.29 -4.55 -24.17
C ILE A 386 -8.63 -3.81 -24.18
N SER A 387 -9.67 -4.47 -24.68
CA SER A 387 -10.97 -3.84 -24.92
C SER A 387 -11.70 -3.40 -23.65
N SER A 388 -11.46 -4.09 -22.54
CA SER A 388 -12.08 -3.79 -21.24
C SER A 388 -11.41 -2.63 -20.48
N MET A 389 -10.23 -2.17 -20.88
CA MET A 389 -9.49 -1.17 -20.11
C MET A 389 -10.22 0.18 -20.10
N LYS A 390 -10.49 0.68 -18.90
CA LYS A 390 -11.14 1.96 -18.63
C LYS A 390 -10.27 2.79 -17.68
N MET A 391 -10.36 4.11 -17.85
CA MET A 391 -9.74 5.09 -16.98
C MET A 391 -10.79 6.11 -16.57
N ASP A 392 -10.99 6.27 -15.26
CA ASP A 392 -11.74 7.39 -14.71
C ASP A 392 -10.81 8.27 -13.87
N LEU A 393 -10.97 9.59 -13.97
CA LEU A 393 -10.33 10.51 -13.03
C LEU A 393 -11.35 10.95 -12.00
N GLU A 394 -10.91 11.01 -10.76
CA GLU A 394 -11.70 11.49 -9.63
C GLU A 394 -11.04 12.71 -9.02
N ASP A 395 -11.84 13.73 -8.74
CA ASP A 395 -11.46 14.82 -7.85
C ASP A 395 -12.33 14.77 -6.58
N LEU A 396 -11.70 14.99 -5.43
CA LEU A 396 -12.36 14.97 -4.14
C LEU A 396 -11.83 16.09 -3.24
N GLU A 397 -12.60 16.41 -2.21
CA GLU A 397 -12.19 17.32 -1.16
C GLU A 397 -11.86 16.52 0.10
N GLU A 398 -10.68 16.77 0.63
CA GLU A 398 -10.16 16.17 1.84
C GLU A 398 -10.06 17.24 2.91
N ILE A 399 -10.88 17.09 3.96
CA ILE A 399 -10.88 17.99 5.10
C ILE A 399 -9.94 17.39 6.15
N PRO A 400 -8.90 18.10 6.59
CA PRO A 400 -7.99 17.62 7.64
C PRO A 400 -8.75 17.12 8.87
N ALA A 401 -8.20 16.11 9.53
CA ALA A 401 -8.73 15.62 10.79
C ALA A 401 -8.52 16.64 11.92
N ASP A 402 -9.44 16.69 12.88
CA ASP A 402 -9.33 17.58 14.05
C ASP A 402 -8.24 17.11 15.02
N SER A 403 -7.84 15.84 14.94
CA SER A 403 -6.73 15.28 15.72
C SER A 403 -5.99 14.17 14.99
N ILE A 404 -4.80 13.83 15.47
CA ILE A 404 -4.00 12.71 14.95
C ILE A 404 -4.67 11.33 15.19
N GLU A 405 -5.69 11.24 16.05
CA GLU A 405 -6.43 9.99 16.32
C GLU A 405 -7.63 9.80 15.38
N GLU A 406 -7.79 10.70 14.40
CA GLU A 406 -8.87 10.67 13.42
C GLU A 406 -8.32 10.72 11.99
N PHE A 407 -9.05 10.12 11.07
CA PHE A 407 -8.76 10.27 9.64
C PHE A 407 -9.45 11.51 9.05
N PRO A 408 -8.90 12.08 7.98
CA PRO A 408 -9.53 13.21 7.30
C PRO A 408 -10.93 12.84 6.78
N THR A 409 -11.81 13.83 6.74
CA THR A 409 -13.16 13.65 6.18
C THR A 409 -13.13 13.86 4.67
N ILE A 410 -13.69 12.91 3.92
CA ILE A 410 -13.72 12.95 2.45
C ILE A 410 -15.11 13.38 1.96
N ARG A 411 -15.16 14.39 1.08
CA ARG A 411 -16.40 14.95 0.51
C ARG A 411 -16.24 15.29 -0.97
N ASN A 412 -17.35 15.67 -1.60
CA ASN A 412 -17.36 16.29 -2.94
C ASN A 412 -16.59 15.47 -3.99
N ARG A 413 -16.82 14.15 -3.99
CA ARG A 413 -16.25 13.21 -4.96
C ARG A 413 -16.94 13.39 -6.32
N HIS A 414 -16.15 13.67 -7.34
CA HIS A 414 -16.61 13.77 -8.72
C HIS A 414 -15.75 12.87 -9.58
N ARG A 415 -16.36 11.86 -10.19
CA ARG A 415 -15.69 10.94 -11.09
C ARG A 415 -16.08 11.21 -12.53
N SER A 416 -15.13 11.04 -13.44
CA SER A 416 -15.41 11.21 -14.85
C SER A 416 -14.37 10.54 -15.72
N SER A 417 -14.84 9.93 -16.81
CA SER A 417 -13.98 9.15 -17.70
C SER A 417 -12.93 10.01 -18.39
N ALA A 418 -11.74 9.45 -18.47
CA ALA A 418 -10.61 10.00 -19.20
C ALA A 418 -10.36 9.23 -20.49
N ARG A 419 -9.76 9.94 -21.45
CA ARG A 419 -9.35 9.33 -22.71
C ARG A 419 -7.94 8.81 -22.57
N LEU A 420 -7.82 7.49 -22.43
CA LEU A 420 -6.52 6.84 -22.36
C LEU A 420 -5.92 6.70 -23.77
N ARG A 421 -4.68 7.16 -23.96
CA ARG A 421 -3.92 6.95 -25.20
C ARG A 421 -2.74 6.01 -24.99
N GLN A 422 -2.33 5.31 -26.04
CA GLN A 422 -1.07 4.56 -26.01
C GLN A 422 0.10 5.54 -25.80
N TYR A 423 0.95 5.26 -24.82
CA TYR A 423 2.22 5.94 -24.64
C TYR A 423 3.25 5.35 -25.60
N PHE A 424 3.95 6.23 -26.32
CA PHE A 424 5.09 5.87 -27.15
C PHE A 424 6.32 6.55 -26.58
N ARG A 425 7.34 5.77 -26.23
CA ARG A 425 8.62 6.33 -25.79
C ARG A 425 9.19 7.14 -26.95
N LYS A 426 9.45 8.44 -26.73
CA LYS A 426 10.19 9.23 -27.72
C LYS A 426 11.55 8.56 -27.92
N GLN A 427 11.78 7.97 -29.09
CA GLN A 427 13.13 7.66 -29.52
C GLN A 427 13.81 9.02 -29.74
N PHE A 428 14.80 9.35 -28.91
CA PHE A 428 15.71 10.42 -29.27
C PHE A 428 16.50 9.91 -30.48
N GLY A 429 16.15 10.43 -31.65
CA GLY A 429 16.93 10.23 -32.86
C GLY A 429 18.33 10.78 -32.64
N LEU A 430 19.31 9.94 -32.93
CA LEU A 430 20.57 10.39 -33.49
C LEU A 430 20.21 11.01 -34.85
N ASP A 431 20.21 12.34 -34.92
CA ASP A 431 20.41 13.11 -36.15
C ASP A 431 21.47 14.18 -35.86
#